data_AF-A0A7C1HWV1-F1
#
_entry.id   AF-A0A7C1HWV1-F1
#
_cell.length_a   1.000
_cell.length_b   1.000
_cell.length_c   1.000
_cell.angle_alpha   90.00
_cell.angle_beta   90.00
_cell.angle_gamma   90.00
#
_symmetry.space_group_name_H-M   'P 1'
#
loop_
_entity.id
_entity.type
_entity.pdbx_description
1 polymer ?
#
loop_
_entity_poly.entity_id
_entity_poly.type
_entity_poly.pdbx_seq_one_letter_code
_entity_poly.pdbx_strand_id
1 'polypeptide(L)'
;MNCDSLVVFIDESSPSKRLLSFLEKACTSTFEIRDYREYIYDILMLEGGSSLLPLTWNKKNNKIIVGCPLRYEGFLEKLREILE
;
A
#
# COMPACT_ATOMS: atom_id res chain seq x y z
N MET A 1 1.73 11.57 -8.70
CA MET A 1 2.68 11.55 -7.57
C MET A 1 3.74 10.49 -7.86
N ASN A 2 5.02 10.71 -7.56
CA ASN A 2 6.04 9.66 -7.75
C ASN A 2 5.84 8.58 -6.69
N CYS A 3 5.67 7.34 -7.12
CA CYS A 3 5.37 6.17 -6.29
C CYS A 3 6.42 5.05 -6.44
N ASP A 4 7.60 5.33 -7.01
CA ASP A 4 8.63 4.31 -7.31
C ASP A 4 9.20 3.64 -6.05
N SER A 5 9.02 4.28 -4.90
CA SER A 5 9.39 3.75 -3.60
C SER A 5 8.32 2.88 -2.95
N LEU A 6 7.14 2.76 -3.54
CA LEU A 6 6.05 2.00 -2.96
C LEU A 6 6.14 0.51 -3.32
N VAL A 7 5.93 -0.32 -2.30
CA VAL A 7 5.69 -1.76 -2.40
C VAL A 7 4.31 -2.02 -1.83
N VAL A 8 3.47 -2.72 -2.59
CA VAL A 8 2.06 -2.93 -2.26
C VAL A 8 1.83 -4.43 -2.13
N PHE A 9 1.46 -4.84 -0.92
CA PHE A 9 1.09 -6.22 -0.61
C PHE A 9 -0.42 -6.36 -0.73
N ILE A 10 -0.85 -7.29 -1.58
CA ILE A 10 -2.26 -7.50 -1.89
C ILE A 10 -2.65 -8.96 -1.70
N ASP A 11 -3.95 -9.16 -1.51
CA ASP A 11 -4.66 -10.43 -1.65
C ASP A 11 -5.74 -10.31 -2.74
N GLU A 12 -6.59 -11.34 -2.87
CA GLU A 12 -7.68 -11.37 -3.86
C GLU A 12 -8.92 -10.55 -3.44
N SER A 13 -8.87 -9.86 -2.30
CA SER A 13 -10.03 -9.19 -1.70
C SER A 13 -10.44 -7.90 -2.43
N SER A 14 -11.70 -7.50 -2.23
CA SER A 14 -12.23 -6.24 -2.77
C SER A 14 -11.47 -4.98 -2.27
N PRO A 15 -11.04 -4.90 -1.00
CA PRO A 15 -10.13 -3.84 -0.54
C PRO A 15 -8.83 -3.73 -1.34
N SER A 16 -8.18 -4.84 -1.66
CA SER A 16 -6.95 -4.87 -2.47
C SER A 16 -7.18 -4.33 -3.88
N LYS A 17 -8.26 -4.77 -4.53
CA LYS A 17 -8.65 -4.26 -5.86
C LYS A 17 -8.92 -2.76 -5.85
N ARG A 18 -9.55 -2.25 -4.79
CA ARG A 18 -9.79 -0.79 -4.63
C ARG A 18 -8.49 -0.03 -4.46
N LEU A 19 -7.58 -0.51 -3.61
CA LEU A 19 -6.29 0.13 -3.39
C LEU A 19 -5.51 0.27 -4.70
N LEU A 20 -5.43 -0.81 -5.49
CA LEU A 20 -4.76 -0.80 -6.79
C LEU A 20 -5.37 0.25 -7.72
N SER A 21 -6.70 0.26 -7.86
CA SER A 21 -7.39 1.26 -8.68
C SER A 21 -7.12 2.70 -8.22
N PHE A 22 -7.02 2.93 -6.91
CA PHE A 22 -6.71 4.24 -6.36
C PHE A 22 -5.24 4.64 -6.61
N LEU A 23 -4.30 3.70 -6.45
CA LEU A 23 -2.88 3.93 -6.75
C LEU A 23 -2.65 4.20 -8.24
N GLU A 24 -3.26 3.42 -9.13
CA GLU A 24 -3.21 3.63 -10.58
C GLU A 24 -3.71 5.02 -10.98
N LYS A 25 -4.73 5.53 -10.28
CA LYS A 25 -5.26 6.88 -10.51
C LYS A 25 -4.37 7.99 -9.93
N ALA A 26 -3.69 7.76 -8.82
CA ALA A 26 -2.92 8.78 -8.08
C ALA A 26 -1.44 8.87 -8.51
N CYS A 27 -0.84 7.73 -8.84
CA CYS A 27 0.57 7.60 -9.15
C CYS A 27 0.83 7.95 -10.61
N THR A 28 1.86 8.76 -10.84
CA THR A 28 2.34 9.11 -12.19
C THR A 28 3.50 8.23 -12.62
N SER A 29 4.00 7.38 -11.72
CA SER A 29 5.08 6.43 -11.93
C SER A 29 4.66 5.04 -11.43
N THR A 30 5.47 4.03 -11.71
CA THR A 30 5.19 2.64 -11.33
C THR A 30 5.35 2.43 -9.82
N PHE A 31 4.74 1.37 -9.30
CA PHE A 31 4.95 0.86 -7.95
C PHE A 31 5.06 -0.67 -8.01
N GLU A 32 5.68 -1.27 -7.00
CA GLU A 32 5.87 -2.70 -6.92
C GLU A 32 4.64 -3.37 -6.28
N ILE A 33 4.17 -4.47 -6.87
CA ILE A 33 3.05 -5.26 -6.34
C ILE A 33 3.58 -6.63 -5.94
N ARG A 34 3.21 -7.11 -4.76
CA ARG A 34 3.60 -8.42 -4.21
C ARG A 34 2.38 -9.17 -3.67
N ASP A 35 2.33 -10.48 -3.90
CA ASP A 35 1.34 -11.36 -3.26
C ASP A 35 1.72 -11.55 -1.79
N TYR A 36 0.78 -11.27 -0.88
CA TYR A 36 1.05 -11.38 0.56
C TYR A 36 1.52 -12.78 1.01
N ARG A 37 1.11 -13.86 0.32
CA ARG A 37 1.44 -15.24 0.70
C ARG A 37 2.94 -15.51 0.66
N GLU A 38 3.65 -14.86 -0.27
CA GLU A 38 5.09 -15.00 -0.43
C GLU A 38 5.88 -14.14 0.58
N TYR A 39 5.25 -13.11 1.16
CA TYR A 39 5.91 -12.07 1.97
C TYR A 39 5.30 -11.92 3.37
N ILE A 40 4.59 -12.93 3.87
CA ILE A 40 3.87 -12.85 5.15
C ILE A 40 4.77 -12.46 6.33
N TYR A 41 6.01 -12.96 6.37
CA TYR A 41 6.95 -12.63 7.44
C TYR A 41 7.39 -11.16 7.40
N ASP A 42 7.63 -10.61 6.20
CA ASP A 42 8.01 -9.21 6.03
C ASP A 42 6.85 -8.29 6.45
N ILE A 43 5.62 -8.64 6.08
CA ILE A 43 4.41 -7.91 6.46
C ILE A 43 4.23 -7.91 7.98
N LEU A 44 4.38 -9.07 8.63
CA LEU A 44 4.31 -9.19 10.09
C LEU A 44 5.37 -8.34 10.78
N MET A 45 6.58 -8.23 10.22
CA MET A 45 7.62 -7.35 10.76
C MET A 45 7.26 -5.86 10.60
N LEU A 46 6.68 -5.47 9.46
CA LEU A 46 6.28 -4.08 9.18
C LEU A 46 5.12 -3.61 10.07
N GLU A 47 4.13 -4.47 10.34
CA GLU A 47 2.96 -4.13 11.14
C GLU A 47 3.09 -4.45 12.64
N GLY A 48 4.25 -4.92 13.10
CA GLY A 48 4.43 -5.29 14.50
C GLY A 48 3.60 -6.51 14.94
N GLY A 49 3.44 -7.49 14.04
CA GLY A 49 2.81 -8.79 14.31
C GLY A 49 1.38 -8.95 13.79
N SER A 50 0.84 -7.96 13.09
CA SER A 50 -0.45 -8.06 12.37
C SER A 50 -0.24 -8.27 10.87
N SER A 51 -1.25 -8.80 10.18
CA SER A 51 -1.25 -8.94 8.71
C SER A 51 -2.56 -8.40 8.14
N LEU A 52 -2.79 -7.11 8.32
CA LEU A 52 -3.94 -6.40 7.77
C LEU A 52 -3.66 -6.01 6.31
N LEU A 53 -4.48 -6.53 5.41
CA LEU A 53 -4.34 -6.33 3.98
C LEU A 53 -5.48 -5.48 3.40
N PRO A 54 -5.25 -4.79 2.26
CA PRO A 54 -3.95 -4.62 1.60
C PRO A 54 -3.01 -3.70 2.40
N LEU A 55 -1.70 -3.78 2.13
CA LEU A 55 -0.69 -2.93 2.76
C LEU A 55 0.12 -2.18 1.70
N THR A 56 0.28 -0.88 1.88
CA THR A 56 1.24 -0.07 1.08
C THR A 56 2.41 0.31 1.95
N TRP A 57 3.63 -0.01 1.55
CA TRP A 57 4.86 0.33 2.24
C TRP A 57 5.72 1.24 1.39
N ASN A 58 6.21 2.35 1.96
CA ASN A 58 7.23 3.16 1.34
C ASN A 58 8.63 2.73 1.83
N LYS A 59 9.40 2.09 0.94
CA LYS A 59 10.75 1.58 1.26
C LYS A 59 11.79 2.65 1.55
N LYS A 60 11.51 3.93 1.25
CA LYS A 60 12.45 5.03 1.54
C LYS A 60 12.39 5.52 2.98
N ASN A 61 11.21 5.57 3.59
CA ASN A 61 10.98 6.15 4.91
C ASN A 61 10.29 5.20 5.89
N ASN A 62 10.04 3.96 5.48
CA ASN A 62 9.38 2.91 6.25
C ASN A 62 7.96 3.22 6.73
N LYS A 63 7.31 4.24 6.20
CA LYS A 63 5.90 4.51 6.47
C LYS A 63 5.01 3.51 5.74
N ILE A 64 3.88 3.17 6.34
CA ILE A 64 2.90 2.22 5.80
C ILE A 64 1.49 2.80 5.78
N ILE A 65 0.67 2.32 4.84
CA ILE A 65 -0.78 2.46 4.85
C ILE A 65 -1.36 1.06 4.96
N VAL A 66 -2.17 0.87 6.00
CA VAL A 66 -2.90 -0.37 6.24
C VAL A 66 -4.33 -0.23 5.72
N GLY A 67 -4.77 -1.23 4.96
CA GLY A 67 -6.06 -1.27 4.29
C GLY A 67 -6.20 -0.23 3.18
N CYS A 68 -7.45 -0.01 2.77
CA CYS A 68 -7.80 1.02 1.79
C CYS A 68 -8.98 1.85 2.30
N PRO A 69 -8.84 3.19 2.40
CA PRO A 69 -9.98 4.07 2.67
C PRO A 69 -11.15 3.84 1.68
N LEU A 70 -12.37 4.10 2.14
CA LEU A 70 -13.57 3.98 1.28
C LEU A 70 -13.63 5.06 0.21
N ARG A 71 -13.12 6.26 0.52
CA ARG A 71 -13.14 7.43 -0.36
C ARG A 71 -11.74 7.72 -0.89
N TYR A 72 -11.67 8.16 -2.15
CA TYR A 72 -10.41 8.42 -2.85
C TYR A 72 -9.65 9.60 -2.23
N GLU A 73 -10.35 10.62 -1.76
CA GLU A 73 -9.76 11.83 -1.17
C GLU A 73 -9.00 11.49 0.12
N GLY A 74 -9.60 10.70 1.00
CA GLY A 74 -8.93 10.23 2.23
C GLY A 74 -7.78 9.27 1.95
N PHE A 75 -7.80 8.56 0.82
CA PHE A 75 -6.64 7.80 0.37
C PHE A 75 -5.50 8.71 -0.10
N LEU A 76 -5.80 9.77 -0.86
CA LEU A 76 -4.80 10.73 -1.32
C LEU A 76 -4.08 11.44 -0.17
N GLU A 77 -4.79 11.79 0.89
CA GLU A 77 -4.20 12.39 2.10
C GLU A 77 -3.15 11.46 2.70
N LYS A 78 -3.53 10.22 3.00
CA LYS A 78 -2.59 9.20 3.51
C LYS A 78 -1.43 8.94 2.56
N LEU A 79 -1.70 8.90 1.25
CA LEU A 79 -0.66 8.66 0.25
C LEU A 79 0.39 9.78 0.23
N ARG A 80 -0.04 11.04 0.40
CA ARG A 80 0.90 12.18 0.53
C ARG A 80 1.74 12.06 1.78
N GLU A 81 1.12 11.77 2.92
CA GLU A 81 1.81 11.62 4.21
C GLU A 81 2.91 10.56 4.17
N ILE A 82 2.69 9.44 3.47
CA ILE A 82 3.71 8.39 3.36
C ILE A 82 4.78 8.69 2.32
N LEU A 83 4.54 9.57 1.35
CA LEU A 83 5.51 9.90 0.29
C LEU A 83 6.42 11.08 0.64
N GLU A 84 6.04 11.90 1.63
CA GLU A 84 6.90 12.89 2.30
C GLU A 84 7.96 12.22 3.20
#